data_AF-A0A519RY53-F1
#
_entry.id   AF-A0A519RY53-F1
#
_cell.length_a   1.000
_cell.length_b   1.000
_cell.length_c   1.000
_cell.angle_alpha   90.00
_cell.angle_beta   90.00
_cell.angle_gamma   90.00
#
_symmetry.space_group_name_H-M   'P 1'
#
loop_
_entity.id
_entity.type
_entity.pdbx_description
1 polymer ?
#
loop_
_entity_poly.entity_id
_entity_poly.type
_entity_poly.pdbx_seq_one_letter_code
_entity_poly.pdbx_strand_id
1 'polypeptide(L)'
;LQEDAQRHEYAELFYQKRQRRGITIYEGKRLMRERNYYAAMMVETGAADACITGFTKDYGKSIVPALQVIGPAEGVSRVASMYIIQNRRGPFFFADTTVNINPSAEELVGIIGLTARAVRFFDTEPRIAAISYSNFGSNTGVLPDKMRTATALAKAKYPDLLIDGEMQANVALNPELLREQYGFSPLAEKGANTLVFPNVESGNIAYKVLQEIGGAEVIGPILMGMRKPVHILQLGASVREIVNMTAIAVVDAQRGGKAL
;
A
#
# COMPACT_ATOMS: atom_id res chain seq x y z
N LEU A 1 6.83 19.46 31.84
CA LEU A 1 6.45 20.90 31.70
C LEU A 1 6.16 21.29 30.25
N GLN A 2 7.13 21.28 29.31
CA GLN A 2 6.84 21.58 27.88
C GLN A 2 6.21 20.39 27.12
N GLU A 3 6.73 19.17 27.33
CA GLU A 3 6.13 17.96 26.73
C GLU A 3 4.69 17.72 27.17
N ASP A 4 4.35 18.05 28.42
CA ASP A 4 2.99 17.85 28.94
C ASP A 4 1.99 18.81 28.31
N ALA A 5 2.39 20.07 28.07
CA ALA A 5 1.58 21.04 27.37
C ALA A 5 1.28 20.59 25.93
N GLN A 6 2.31 20.13 25.19
CA GLN A 6 2.15 19.63 23.82
C GLN A 6 1.27 18.36 23.77
N ARG A 7 1.44 17.42 24.74
CA ARG A 7 0.54 16.26 24.87
C ARG A 7 -0.91 16.66 25.11
N HIS A 8 -1.16 17.70 25.90
CA HIS A 8 -2.51 18.19 26.15
C HIS A 8 -3.14 18.83 24.90
N GLU A 9 -2.38 19.65 24.18
CA GLU A 9 -2.82 20.21 22.90
C GLU A 9 -3.16 19.11 21.89
N TYR A 10 -2.26 18.13 21.72
CA TYR A 10 -2.50 17.00 20.82
C TYR A 10 -3.70 16.16 21.22
N ALA A 11 -3.94 15.98 22.53
CA ALA A 11 -5.09 15.25 23.03
C ALA A 11 -6.40 15.97 22.70
N GLU A 12 -6.44 17.30 22.82
CA GLU A 12 -7.60 18.11 22.49
C GLU A 12 -7.90 18.07 20.99
N LEU A 13 -6.88 18.25 20.13
CA LEU A 13 -7.01 18.13 18.68
C LEU A 13 -7.51 16.73 18.28
N PHE A 14 -6.91 15.68 18.85
CA PHE A 14 -7.33 14.31 18.57
C PHE A 14 -8.77 14.04 19.04
N TYR A 15 -9.16 14.56 20.20
CA TYR A 15 -10.53 14.48 20.70
C TYR A 15 -11.51 15.18 19.75
N GLN A 16 -11.23 16.40 19.31
CA GLN A 16 -12.07 17.11 18.34
C GLN A 16 -12.29 16.30 17.05
N LYS A 17 -11.25 15.62 16.56
CA LYS A 17 -11.33 14.74 15.38
C LYS A 17 -12.12 13.45 15.61
N ARG A 18 -12.16 12.94 16.84
CA ARG A 18 -12.61 11.57 17.14
C ARG A 18 -13.72 11.45 18.19
N GLN A 19 -14.23 12.56 18.72
CA GLN A 19 -15.28 12.58 19.74
C GLN A 19 -16.57 11.88 19.27
N ARG A 20 -16.89 11.95 17.97
CA ARG A 20 -18.02 11.23 17.35
C ARG A 20 -17.68 9.78 16.94
N ARG A 21 -16.50 9.31 17.31
CA ARG A 21 -16.00 7.94 17.09
C ARG A 21 -15.63 7.26 18.41
N GLY A 22 -16.25 7.69 19.52
CA GLY A 22 -16.13 7.05 20.83
C GLY A 22 -14.91 7.43 21.66
N ILE A 23 -14.04 8.34 21.19
CA ILE A 23 -12.90 8.80 21.97
C ILE A 23 -13.35 9.88 22.95
N THR A 24 -13.13 9.64 24.25
CA THR A 24 -13.30 10.66 25.29
C THR A 24 -12.02 11.49 25.43
N ILE A 25 -12.11 12.68 26.02
CA ILE A 25 -10.91 13.50 26.28
C ILE A 25 -9.91 12.79 27.22
N TYR A 26 -10.40 11.99 28.18
CA TYR A 26 -9.56 11.18 29.05
C TYR A 26 -8.76 10.15 28.24
N GLU A 27 -9.43 9.44 27.33
CA GLU A 27 -8.79 8.48 26.44
C GLU A 27 -7.81 9.17 25.48
N GLY A 28 -8.16 10.35 24.94
CA GLY A 28 -7.25 11.17 24.13
C GLY A 28 -5.96 11.51 24.88
N LYS A 29 -6.05 11.97 26.13
CA LYS A 29 -4.88 12.24 26.99
C LYS A 29 -4.04 11.00 27.26
N ARG A 30 -4.69 9.84 27.46
CA ARG A 30 -4.00 8.55 27.64
C ARG A 30 -3.24 8.15 26.38
N LEU A 31 -3.88 8.25 25.21
CA LEU A 31 -3.30 7.89 23.91
C LEU A 31 -2.12 8.79 23.53
N MET A 32 -2.13 10.08 23.92
CA MET A 32 -0.97 10.96 23.70
C MET A 32 0.28 10.61 24.52
N ARG A 33 0.18 9.67 25.47
CA ARG A 33 1.35 9.06 26.12
C ARG A 33 1.90 7.86 25.34
N GLU A 34 1.17 7.36 24.35
CA GLU A 34 1.64 6.29 23.47
C GLU A 34 2.45 6.87 22.31
N ARG A 35 3.69 6.40 22.16
CA ARG A 35 4.66 6.88 21.16
C ARG A 35 4.10 7.02 19.74
N ASN A 36 3.28 6.07 19.29
CA ASN A 36 2.77 6.06 17.91
C ASN A 36 1.66 7.08 17.68
N TYR A 37 0.81 7.34 18.68
CA TYR A 37 -0.20 8.40 18.59
C TYR A 37 0.46 9.76 18.68
N TYR A 38 1.42 9.93 19.58
CA TYR A 38 2.19 11.16 19.71
C TYR A 38 2.93 11.50 18.40
N ALA A 39 3.68 10.54 17.84
CA ALA A 39 4.40 10.72 16.59
C ALA A 39 3.46 11.02 15.40
N ALA A 40 2.31 10.34 15.32
CA ALA A 40 1.31 10.65 14.29
C ALA A 40 0.73 12.08 14.46
N MET A 41 0.56 12.56 15.69
CA MET A 41 0.11 13.93 15.96
C MET A 41 1.18 14.96 15.63
N MET A 42 2.47 14.65 15.82
CA MET A 42 3.56 15.52 15.36
C MET A 42 3.50 15.71 13.84
N VAL A 43 3.29 14.64 13.08
CA VAL A 43 3.10 14.72 11.62
C VAL A 43 1.82 15.47 11.26
N GLU A 44 0.72 15.18 11.94
CA GLU A 44 -0.58 15.84 11.70
C GLU A 44 -0.53 17.35 11.94
N THR A 45 0.24 17.80 12.94
CA THR A 45 0.37 19.23 13.30
C THR A 45 1.54 19.94 12.61
N GLY A 46 2.36 19.22 11.86
CA GLY A 46 3.52 19.79 11.16
C GLY A 46 4.75 20.00 12.04
N ALA A 47 4.78 19.40 13.24
CA ALA A 47 5.98 19.33 14.08
C ALA A 47 6.99 18.27 13.58
N ALA A 48 6.58 17.40 12.66
CA ALA A 48 7.43 16.48 11.92
C ALA A 48 6.92 16.33 10.48
N ASP A 49 7.81 16.08 9.53
CA ASP A 49 7.44 15.93 8.11
C ASP A 49 6.98 14.52 7.75
N ALA A 50 7.51 13.50 8.43
CA ALA A 50 7.19 12.09 8.23
C ALA A 50 7.32 11.27 9.52
N CYS A 51 6.69 10.10 9.56
CA CYS A 51 6.84 9.14 10.67
C CYS A 51 7.12 7.72 10.15
N ILE A 52 8.10 7.07 10.78
CA ILE A 52 8.40 5.65 10.59
C ILE A 52 8.24 4.95 11.93
N THR A 53 7.42 3.91 11.96
CA THR A 53 7.15 3.11 13.17
C THR A 53 7.08 1.62 12.83
N GLY A 54 6.69 0.76 13.77
CA GLY A 54 6.39 -0.66 13.52
C GLY A 54 7.51 -1.64 13.85
N PHE A 55 8.77 -1.19 13.96
CA PHE A 55 9.92 -2.09 14.18
C PHE A 55 9.79 -3.04 15.39
N THR A 56 9.09 -2.61 16.45
CA THR A 56 8.95 -3.38 17.71
C THR A 56 7.51 -3.77 18.05
N LYS A 57 6.55 -3.57 17.15
CA LYS A 57 5.13 -3.88 17.42
C LYS A 57 4.46 -4.40 16.15
N ASP A 58 3.57 -5.37 16.33
CA ASP A 58 2.74 -5.91 15.25
C ASP A 58 2.16 -4.81 14.32
N TYR A 59 2.17 -5.09 13.02
CA TYR A 59 1.79 -4.15 11.97
C TYR A 59 0.37 -3.61 12.17
N GLY A 60 -0.59 -4.52 12.46
CA GLY A 60 -1.98 -4.16 12.68
C GLY A 60 -2.16 -3.21 13.86
N LYS A 61 -1.36 -3.37 14.92
CA LYS A 61 -1.38 -2.44 16.06
C LYS A 61 -0.59 -1.14 15.83
N SER A 62 0.34 -1.14 14.87
CA SER A 62 1.18 0.01 14.54
C SER A 62 0.53 0.95 13.54
N ILE A 63 -0.37 0.45 12.68
CA ILE A 63 -1.09 1.25 11.68
C ILE A 63 -2.27 2.03 12.25
N VAL A 64 -2.91 1.53 13.31
CA VAL A 64 -4.11 2.14 13.89
C VAL A 64 -3.91 3.62 14.28
N PRO A 65 -2.84 4.01 15.00
CA PRO A 65 -2.60 5.41 15.34
C PRO A 65 -2.51 6.32 14.11
N ALA A 66 -1.80 5.89 13.06
CA ALA A 66 -1.68 6.62 11.81
C ALA A 66 -3.04 6.81 11.13
N LEU A 67 -3.86 5.75 11.07
CA LEU A 67 -5.20 5.82 10.48
C LEU A 67 -6.17 6.70 11.27
N GLN A 68 -6.08 6.69 12.60
CA GLN A 68 -6.99 7.48 13.44
C GLN A 68 -6.61 8.96 13.49
N VAL A 69 -5.31 9.26 13.51
CA VAL A 69 -4.80 10.63 13.63
C VAL A 69 -4.72 11.30 12.25
N ILE A 70 -4.02 10.67 11.31
CA ILE A 70 -3.83 11.21 9.96
C ILE A 70 -4.97 10.71 9.09
N GLY A 71 -5.10 9.40 8.90
CA GLY A 71 -6.15 8.84 8.04
C GLY A 71 -5.89 9.05 6.55
N PRO A 72 -6.82 8.60 5.70
CA PRO A 72 -6.62 8.57 4.27
C PRO A 72 -6.60 9.98 3.65
N ALA A 73 -5.94 10.09 2.49
CA ALA A 73 -6.00 11.28 1.64
C ALA A 73 -7.42 11.52 1.11
N GLU A 74 -7.67 12.75 0.64
CA GLU A 74 -8.96 13.09 0.04
C GLU A 74 -9.25 12.22 -1.19
N GLY A 75 -10.49 11.74 -1.32
CA GLY A 75 -10.89 10.82 -2.39
C GLY A 75 -10.37 9.38 -2.23
N VAL A 76 -9.60 9.08 -1.18
CA VAL A 76 -9.16 7.72 -0.85
C VAL A 76 -10.09 7.13 0.20
N SER A 77 -10.82 6.07 -0.16
CA SER A 77 -11.68 5.35 0.78
C SER A 77 -10.90 4.43 1.72
N ARG A 78 -9.79 3.87 1.22
CA ARG A 78 -9.01 2.84 1.91
C ARG A 78 -7.54 2.97 1.51
N VAL A 79 -6.67 2.86 2.49
CA VAL A 79 -5.21 2.82 2.27
C VAL A 79 -4.79 1.42 1.85
N ALA A 80 -3.65 1.31 1.19
CA ALA A 80 -3.11 0.03 0.73
C ALA A 80 -1.60 -0.01 0.98
N SER A 81 -1.01 -1.19 0.89
CA SER A 81 0.45 -1.33 0.97
C SER A 81 1.03 -1.89 -0.33
N MET A 82 2.28 -1.51 -0.60
CA MET A 82 3.04 -2.01 -1.73
C MET A 82 4.44 -2.44 -1.30
N TYR A 83 4.95 -3.52 -1.88
CA TYR A 83 6.37 -3.85 -1.83
C TYR A 83 7.01 -3.62 -3.19
N ILE A 84 8.26 -3.19 -3.17
CA ILE A 84 9.14 -3.20 -4.34
C ILE A 84 10.02 -4.44 -4.25
N ILE A 85 9.95 -5.28 -5.28
CA ILE A 85 10.75 -6.49 -5.43
C ILE A 85 11.85 -6.17 -6.44
N GLN A 86 13.09 -6.11 -5.99
CA GLN A 86 14.22 -5.85 -6.87
C GLN A 86 14.56 -7.10 -7.69
N ASN A 87 14.71 -6.91 -8.99
CA ASN A 87 15.09 -7.95 -9.93
C ASN A 87 16.13 -7.39 -10.91
N ARG A 88 16.92 -8.27 -11.52
CA ARG A 88 17.87 -7.94 -12.60
C ARG A 88 17.21 -7.25 -13.79
N ARG A 89 15.91 -7.51 -14.02
CA ARG A 89 15.10 -6.86 -15.08
C ARG A 89 14.55 -5.48 -14.69
N GLY A 90 14.79 -5.04 -13.46
CA GLY A 90 14.22 -3.82 -12.88
C GLY A 90 13.24 -4.11 -11.73
N PRO A 91 12.67 -3.05 -11.13
CA PRO A 91 11.77 -3.19 -9.99
C PRO A 91 10.41 -3.76 -10.43
N PHE A 92 9.87 -4.64 -9.58
CA PHE A 92 8.48 -5.08 -9.64
C PHE A 92 7.72 -4.59 -8.41
N PHE A 93 6.42 -4.34 -8.56
CA PHE A 93 5.59 -3.71 -7.52
C PHE A 93 4.44 -4.63 -7.16
N PHE A 94 4.33 -5.01 -5.89
CA PHE A 94 3.33 -5.97 -5.40
C PHE A 94 2.37 -5.25 -4.46
N ALA A 95 1.08 -5.24 -4.77
CA ALA A 95 0.04 -4.59 -3.96
C ALA A 95 -1.27 -5.38 -3.98
N ASP A 96 -2.21 -5.33 -3.04
CA ASP A 96 -1.97 -5.04 -1.63
C ASP A 96 -1.55 -6.33 -0.92
N THR A 97 -0.49 -6.22 -0.13
CA THR A 97 0.21 -7.36 0.49
C THR A 97 0.06 -7.41 2.01
N THR A 98 -0.59 -6.41 2.63
CA THR A 98 -0.56 -6.27 4.10
C THR A 98 -1.80 -5.64 4.72
N VAL A 99 -2.51 -4.71 4.06
CA VAL A 99 -3.56 -3.92 4.74
C VAL A 99 -4.96 -4.50 4.56
N ASN A 100 -5.35 -4.79 3.33
CA ASN A 100 -6.73 -5.13 2.99
C ASN A 100 -6.92 -6.64 2.89
N ILE A 101 -7.42 -7.27 3.97
CA ILE A 101 -7.49 -8.74 4.12
C ILE A 101 -8.13 -9.43 2.91
N ASN A 102 -9.34 -9.03 2.55
CA ASN A 102 -10.06 -9.56 1.39
C ASN A 102 -10.91 -8.45 0.76
N PRO A 103 -10.31 -7.58 -0.08
CA PRO A 103 -11.00 -6.44 -0.64
C PRO A 103 -12.10 -6.89 -1.62
N SER A 104 -13.18 -6.11 -1.69
CA SER A 104 -14.19 -6.23 -2.76
C SER A 104 -13.62 -5.81 -4.12
N ALA A 105 -14.37 -6.07 -5.20
CA ALA A 105 -13.96 -5.63 -6.54
C ALA A 105 -13.83 -4.10 -6.62
N GLU A 106 -14.73 -3.35 -5.98
CA GLU A 106 -14.72 -1.89 -5.91
C GLU A 106 -13.56 -1.37 -5.07
N GLU A 107 -13.25 -2.04 -3.95
CA GLU A 107 -12.07 -1.69 -3.14
C GLU A 107 -10.77 -1.93 -3.92
N LEU A 108 -10.70 -3.01 -4.71
CA LEU A 108 -9.56 -3.29 -5.59
C LEU A 108 -9.35 -2.20 -6.65
N VAL A 109 -10.41 -1.58 -7.17
CA VAL A 109 -10.28 -0.43 -8.09
C VAL A 109 -9.59 0.76 -7.41
N GLY A 110 -9.87 0.99 -6.12
CA GLY A 110 -9.16 1.98 -5.31
C GLY A 110 -7.69 1.63 -5.14
N ILE A 111 -7.40 0.37 -4.80
CA ILE A 111 -6.03 -0.16 -4.64
C ILE A 111 -5.23 -0.04 -5.94
N ILE A 112 -5.82 -0.39 -7.09
CA ILE A 112 -5.21 -0.26 -8.41
C ILE A 112 -4.80 1.19 -8.69
N GLY A 113 -5.70 2.14 -8.43
CA GLY A 113 -5.42 3.57 -8.62
C GLY A 113 -4.31 4.09 -7.71
N LEU A 114 -4.30 3.65 -6.44
CA LEU A 114 -3.22 3.96 -5.48
C LEU A 114 -1.89 3.39 -5.96
N THR A 115 -1.88 2.12 -6.35
CA THR A 115 -0.70 1.40 -6.82
C THR A 115 -0.13 2.08 -8.07
N ALA A 116 -0.98 2.44 -9.04
CA ALA A 116 -0.55 3.15 -10.25
C ALA A 116 0.16 4.48 -9.94
N ARG A 117 -0.39 5.26 -8.99
CA ARG A 117 0.25 6.52 -8.55
C ARG A 117 1.57 6.27 -7.85
N ALA A 118 1.63 5.28 -6.96
CA ALA A 118 2.86 4.94 -6.25
C ALA A 118 3.96 4.42 -7.20
N VAL A 119 3.62 3.64 -8.22
CA VAL A 119 4.58 3.18 -9.23
C VAL A 119 5.15 4.36 -10.02
N ARG A 120 4.30 5.33 -10.40
CA ARG A 120 4.76 6.59 -11.03
C ARG A 120 5.60 7.46 -10.10
N PHE A 121 5.36 7.42 -8.79
CA PHE A 121 6.21 8.11 -7.82
C PHE A 121 7.67 7.61 -7.89
N PHE A 122 7.87 6.31 -8.16
CA PHE A 122 9.17 5.68 -8.42
C PHE A 122 9.62 5.79 -9.89
N ASP A 123 9.12 6.79 -10.62
CA ASP A 123 9.51 7.10 -12.01
C ASP A 123 9.38 5.91 -12.98
N THR A 124 8.36 5.08 -12.74
CA THR A 124 8.07 3.89 -13.54
C THR A 124 6.66 3.97 -14.12
N GLU A 125 6.48 3.64 -15.40
CA GLU A 125 5.13 3.53 -15.96
C GLU A 125 4.47 2.22 -15.51
N PRO A 126 3.32 2.28 -14.81
CA PRO A 126 2.64 1.09 -14.30
C PRO A 126 2.08 0.24 -15.44
N ARG A 127 2.48 -1.04 -15.45
CA ARG A 127 1.90 -2.12 -16.25
C ARG A 127 1.33 -3.14 -15.28
N ILE A 128 0.04 -3.03 -15.04
CA ILE A 128 -0.66 -3.68 -13.92
C ILE A 128 -1.33 -4.95 -14.40
N ALA A 129 -1.03 -6.07 -13.75
CA ALA A 129 -1.81 -7.30 -13.86
C ALA A 129 -2.66 -7.50 -12.60
N ALA A 130 -3.95 -7.69 -12.79
CA ALA A 130 -4.87 -8.15 -11.75
C ALA A 130 -4.72 -9.68 -11.60
N ILE A 131 -4.07 -10.10 -10.51
CA ILE A 131 -3.66 -11.50 -10.32
C ILE A 131 -4.82 -12.39 -9.87
N SER A 132 -4.89 -13.57 -10.46
CA SER A 132 -5.80 -14.66 -10.10
C SER A 132 -5.13 -16.01 -10.37
N TYR A 133 -5.80 -17.11 -10.01
CA TYR A 133 -5.41 -18.45 -10.45
C TYR A 133 -6.05 -18.82 -11.81
N SER A 134 -6.85 -17.93 -12.39
CA SER A 134 -7.47 -18.02 -13.73
C SER A 134 -6.75 -17.13 -14.73
N ASN A 135 -6.78 -17.49 -16.02
CA ASN A 135 -6.40 -16.61 -17.14
C ASN A 135 -7.64 -16.30 -17.97
N PHE A 136 -8.11 -15.05 -17.93
CA PHE A 136 -9.14 -14.51 -18.82
C PHE A 136 -10.39 -15.40 -18.96
N GLY A 137 -10.90 -15.93 -17.85
CA GLY A 137 -12.07 -16.81 -17.83
C GLY A 137 -11.77 -18.30 -17.95
N SER A 138 -10.51 -18.73 -17.94
CA SER A 138 -10.16 -20.16 -17.96
C SER A 138 -10.78 -20.93 -16.79
N ASN A 139 -10.93 -20.27 -15.63
CA ASN A 139 -11.69 -20.78 -14.50
C ASN A 139 -12.81 -19.80 -14.12
N THR A 140 -13.95 -20.33 -13.71
CA THR A 140 -15.10 -19.57 -13.22
C THR A 140 -15.23 -19.69 -11.71
N GLY A 141 -15.95 -18.75 -11.09
CA GLY A 141 -16.26 -18.78 -9.68
C GLY A 141 -15.93 -17.47 -8.97
N VAL A 142 -16.35 -17.38 -7.70
CA VAL A 142 -16.33 -16.13 -6.91
C VAL A 142 -14.96 -15.46 -6.90
N LEU A 143 -13.88 -16.25 -6.80
CA LEU A 143 -12.52 -15.74 -6.71
C LEU A 143 -12.00 -15.11 -8.03
N PRO A 144 -12.01 -15.80 -9.20
CA PRO A 144 -11.59 -15.19 -10.46
C PRO A 144 -12.58 -14.13 -10.95
N ASP A 145 -13.89 -14.31 -10.72
CA ASP A 145 -14.91 -13.35 -11.15
C ASP A 145 -14.77 -12.01 -10.42
N LYS A 146 -14.33 -12.03 -9.15
CA LYS A 146 -13.98 -10.82 -8.39
C LYS A 146 -12.89 -10.00 -9.08
N MET A 147 -11.79 -10.66 -9.50
CA MET A 147 -10.67 -9.98 -10.16
C MET A 147 -11.02 -9.52 -11.57
N ARG A 148 -11.84 -10.28 -12.28
CA ARG A 148 -12.36 -9.87 -13.59
C ARG A 148 -13.21 -8.61 -13.49
N THR A 149 -14.11 -8.59 -12.51
CA THR A 149 -14.97 -7.42 -12.23
C THR A 149 -14.12 -6.21 -11.84
N ALA A 150 -13.16 -6.39 -10.92
CA ALA A 150 -12.24 -5.33 -10.52
C ALA A 150 -11.45 -4.76 -11.72
N THR A 151 -10.98 -5.63 -12.62
CA THR A 151 -10.24 -5.22 -13.82
C THR A 151 -11.13 -4.41 -14.77
N ALA A 152 -12.35 -4.86 -15.04
CA ALA A 152 -13.29 -4.15 -15.91
C ALA A 152 -13.64 -2.77 -15.36
N LEU A 153 -13.94 -2.69 -14.06
CA LEU A 153 -14.22 -1.42 -13.37
C LEU A 153 -13.00 -0.49 -13.37
N ALA A 154 -11.80 -1.03 -13.18
CA ALA A 154 -10.57 -0.24 -13.20
C ALA A 154 -10.26 0.32 -14.59
N LYS A 155 -10.45 -0.48 -15.67
CA LYS A 155 -10.32 -0.01 -17.05
C LYS A 155 -11.31 1.11 -17.36
N ALA A 156 -12.55 1.00 -16.91
CA ALA A 156 -13.55 2.04 -17.09
C ALA A 156 -13.21 3.33 -16.34
N LYS A 157 -12.64 3.22 -15.13
CA LYS A 157 -12.29 4.38 -14.30
C LYS A 157 -10.96 5.04 -14.70
N TYR A 158 -10.00 4.27 -15.19
CA TYR A 158 -8.66 4.71 -15.56
C TYR A 158 -8.32 4.24 -16.99
N PRO A 159 -8.94 4.83 -18.03
CA PRO A 159 -8.80 4.36 -19.41
C PRO A 159 -7.36 4.42 -19.95
N ASP A 160 -6.54 5.33 -19.44
CA ASP A 160 -5.14 5.49 -19.86
C ASP A 160 -4.16 4.54 -19.13
N LEU A 161 -4.65 3.75 -18.17
CA LEU A 161 -3.81 2.85 -17.40
C LEU A 161 -3.58 1.54 -18.16
N LEU A 162 -2.33 1.12 -18.30
CA LEU A 162 -1.98 -0.20 -18.82
C LEU A 162 -2.31 -1.26 -17.77
N ILE A 163 -3.56 -1.70 -17.76
CA ILE A 163 -4.06 -2.73 -16.85
C ILE A 163 -4.76 -3.86 -17.60
N ASP A 164 -4.54 -5.10 -17.15
CA ASP A 164 -5.30 -6.24 -17.63
C ASP A 164 -5.45 -7.37 -16.61
N GLY A 165 -6.33 -8.33 -16.90
CA GLY A 165 -6.66 -9.47 -16.06
C GLY A 165 -8.14 -9.88 -16.13
N GLU A 166 -8.57 -10.89 -15.36
CA GLU A 166 -7.76 -11.62 -14.39
C GLU A 166 -6.76 -12.57 -15.05
N MET A 167 -5.55 -12.69 -14.49
CA MET A 167 -4.52 -13.60 -15.04
C MET A 167 -3.60 -14.17 -13.96
N GLN A 168 -2.97 -15.30 -14.28
CA GLN A 168 -1.94 -15.93 -13.47
C GLN A 168 -0.62 -15.15 -13.54
N ALA A 169 0.16 -15.21 -12.45
CA ALA A 169 1.41 -14.47 -12.34
C ALA A 169 2.47 -14.87 -13.38
N ASN A 170 2.55 -16.15 -13.74
CA ASN A 170 3.48 -16.63 -14.77
C ASN A 170 3.14 -16.05 -16.16
N VAL A 171 1.85 -15.85 -16.45
CA VAL A 171 1.38 -15.20 -17.68
C VAL A 171 1.70 -13.71 -17.64
N ALA A 172 1.31 -13.02 -16.55
CA ALA A 172 1.58 -11.58 -16.38
C ALA A 172 3.06 -11.21 -16.55
N LEU A 173 3.98 -12.05 -16.08
CA LEU A 173 5.42 -11.79 -16.05
C LEU A 173 6.19 -12.33 -17.27
N ASN A 174 5.50 -12.96 -18.23
CA ASN A 174 6.10 -13.53 -19.43
C ASN A 174 5.56 -12.87 -20.71
N PRO A 175 6.28 -11.87 -21.27
CA PRO A 175 5.87 -11.19 -22.50
C PRO A 175 5.81 -12.10 -23.74
N GLU A 176 6.60 -13.18 -23.78
CA GLU A 176 6.52 -14.16 -24.88
C GLU A 176 5.21 -14.93 -24.82
N LEU A 177 4.88 -15.47 -23.64
CA LEU A 177 3.61 -16.19 -23.42
C LEU A 177 2.39 -15.28 -23.68
N LEU A 178 2.45 -14.01 -23.24
CA LEU A 178 1.39 -13.06 -23.52
C LEU A 178 1.25 -12.80 -25.03
N ARG A 179 2.34 -12.58 -25.77
CA ARG A 179 2.26 -12.37 -27.23
C ARG A 179 1.68 -13.58 -27.97
N GLU A 180 2.09 -14.79 -27.56
CA GLU A 180 1.68 -16.02 -28.22
C GLU A 180 0.22 -16.39 -27.91
N GLN A 181 -0.21 -16.30 -26.65
CA GLN A 181 -1.52 -16.81 -26.22
C GLN A 181 -2.58 -15.72 -25.98
N TYR A 182 -2.14 -14.51 -25.65
CA TYR A 182 -3.00 -13.40 -25.19
C TYR A 182 -2.62 -12.08 -25.85
N GLY A 183 -2.29 -12.10 -27.15
CA GLY A 183 -1.78 -10.93 -27.88
C GLY A 183 -2.72 -9.71 -27.92
N PHE A 184 -3.99 -9.88 -27.55
CA PHE A 184 -4.95 -8.80 -27.36
C PHE A 184 -4.69 -7.97 -26.09
N SER A 185 -3.90 -8.49 -25.14
CA SER A 185 -3.62 -7.83 -23.87
C SER A 185 -2.72 -6.61 -24.08
N PRO A 186 -3.00 -5.45 -23.47
CA PRO A 186 -2.09 -4.31 -23.49
C PRO A 186 -0.75 -4.59 -22.80
N LEU A 187 -0.64 -5.71 -22.07
CA LEU A 187 0.59 -6.15 -21.42
C LEU A 187 1.49 -7.00 -22.34
N ALA A 188 1.02 -7.39 -23.54
CA ALA A 188 1.73 -8.38 -24.35
C ALA A 188 3.16 -7.98 -24.73
N GLU A 189 3.40 -6.71 -25.04
CA GLU A 189 4.72 -6.28 -25.49
C GLU A 189 5.82 -6.36 -24.42
N LYS A 190 5.49 -5.98 -23.17
CA LYS A 190 6.48 -5.74 -22.11
C LYS A 190 6.21 -6.50 -20.81
N GLY A 191 5.10 -7.22 -20.73
CA GLY A 191 4.61 -7.83 -19.50
C GLY A 191 4.26 -6.82 -18.41
N ALA A 192 3.73 -7.34 -17.30
CA ALA A 192 3.48 -6.55 -16.10
C ALA A 192 4.78 -6.25 -15.35
N ASN A 193 4.87 -5.05 -14.77
CA ASN A 193 5.83 -4.74 -13.70
C ASN A 193 5.12 -4.58 -12.34
N THR A 194 3.80 -4.58 -12.33
CA THR A 194 3.00 -4.32 -11.14
C THR A 194 1.94 -5.40 -11.02
N LEU A 195 1.89 -6.08 -9.88
CA LEU A 195 0.96 -7.17 -9.62
C LEU A 195 -0.01 -6.74 -8.51
N VAL A 196 -1.30 -6.73 -8.84
CA VAL A 196 -2.38 -6.48 -7.87
C VAL A 196 -3.01 -7.79 -7.43
N PHE A 197 -2.81 -8.16 -6.17
CA PHE A 197 -3.24 -9.41 -5.55
C PHE A 197 -4.71 -9.36 -5.08
N PRO A 198 -5.41 -10.50 -5.11
CA PRO A 198 -6.83 -10.58 -4.73
C PRO A 198 -7.08 -10.44 -3.23
N ASN A 199 -6.09 -10.71 -2.38
CA ASN A 199 -6.19 -10.67 -0.93
C ASN A 199 -4.79 -10.63 -0.28
N VAL A 200 -4.73 -10.34 1.02
CA VAL A 200 -3.47 -10.25 1.76
C VAL A 200 -2.72 -11.57 1.78
N GLU A 201 -3.39 -12.73 1.90
CA GLU A 201 -2.71 -14.03 1.96
C GLU A 201 -1.86 -14.28 0.72
N SER A 202 -2.45 -14.12 -0.47
CA SER A 202 -1.75 -14.34 -1.74
C SER A 202 -0.58 -13.37 -1.93
N GLY A 203 -0.77 -12.08 -1.65
CA GLY A 203 0.29 -11.09 -1.74
C GLY A 203 1.41 -11.32 -0.73
N ASN A 204 1.06 -11.61 0.53
CA ASN A 204 2.01 -11.82 1.61
C ASN A 204 2.86 -13.07 1.41
N ILE A 205 2.24 -14.17 1.00
CA ILE A 205 2.95 -15.41 0.67
C ILE A 205 3.88 -15.17 -0.52
N ALA A 206 3.41 -14.51 -1.59
CA ALA A 206 4.19 -14.33 -2.81
C ALA A 206 5.50 -13.57 -2.59
N TYR A 207 5.47 -12.40 -1.94
CA TYR A 207 6.72 -11.64 -1.77
C TYR A 207 7.68 -12.32 -0.78
N LYS A 208 7.17 -12.98 0.28
CA LYS A 208 8.02 -13.68 1.24
C LYS A 208 8.69 -14.90 0.63
N VAL A 209 7.97 -15.65 -0.21
CA VAL A 209 8.57 -16.77 -0.96
C VAL A 209 9.67 -16.26 -1.89
N LEU A 210 9.43 -15.14 -2.59
CA LEU A 210 10.47 -14.52 -3.44
C LEU A 210 11.66 -13.99 -2.64
N GLN A 211 11.44 -13.49 -1.43
CA GLN A 211 12.49 -13.03 -0.53
C GLN A 211 13.35 -14.19 -0.02
N GLU A 212 12.71 -15.19 0.60
CA GLU A 212 13.40 -16.29 1.30
C GLU A 212 13.98 -17.34 0.35
N ILE A 213 13.24 -17.71 -0.70
CA ILE A 213 13.68 -18.74 -1.67
C ILE A 213 14.31 -18.09 -2.90
N GLY A 214 13.70 -17.02 -3.40
CA GLY A 214 14.17 -16.34 -4.61
C GLY A 214 15.38 -15.43 -4.40
N GLY A 215 15.74 -15.12 -3.14
CA GLY A 215 16.83 -14.20 -2.80
C GLY A 215 16.58 -12.77 -3.28
N ALA A 216 15.32 -12.40 -3.53
CA ALA A 216 14.96 -11.07 -3.99
C ALA A 216 15.14 -10.05 -2.84
N GLU A 217 15.72 -8.89 -3.16
CA GLU A 217 15.71 -7.76 -2.23
C GLU A 217 14.32 -7.11 -2.25
N VAL A 218 13.70 -7.02 -1.08
CA VAL A 218 12.33 -6.54 -0.91
C VAL A 218 12.37 -5.25 -0.10
N ILE A 219 11.66 -4.22 -0.59
CA ILE A 219 11.56 -2.92 0.07
C ILE A 219 10.09 -2.64 0.37
N GLY A 220 9.75 -2.46 1.65
CA GLY A 220 8.39 -2.14 2.08
C GLY A 220 8.05 -2.69 3.47
N PRO A 221 6.76 -2.68 3.85
CA PRO A 221 5.65 -2.22 3.03
C PRO A 221 5.60 -0.69 2.97
N ILE A 222 5.42 -0.16 1.77
CA ILE A 222 5.17 1.26 1.52
C ILE A 222 3.68 1.49 1.66
N LEU A 223 3.29 2.31 2.64
CA LEU A 223 1.89 2.64 2.87
C LEU A 223 1.45 3.72 1.88
N MET A 224 0.34 3.47 1.18
CA MET A 224 -0.19 4.31 0.11
C MET A 224 -1.56 4.89 0.49
N GLY A 225 -1.82 6.14 0.11
CA GLY A 225 -3.11 6.80 0.24
C GLY A 225 -3.35 7.46 1.59
N MET A 226 -2.30 7.71 2.37
CA MET A 226 -2.37 8.49 3.60
C MET A 226 -2.40 9.99 3.28
N ARG A 227 -3.01 10.82 4.14
CA ARG A 227 -3.00 12.29 3.92
C ARG A 227 -1.61 12.91 4.14
N LYS A 228 -0.75 12.24 4.93
CA LYS A 228 0.60 12.69 5.28
C LYS A 228 1.56 11.49 5.36
N PRO A 229 2.87 11.71 5.20
CA PRO A 229 3.86 10.64 5.09
C PRO A 229 3.99 9.83 6.38
N VAL A 230 3.46 8.61 6.38
CA VAL A 230 3.67 7.64 7.45
C VAL A 230 3.86 6.25 6.87
N HIS A 231 4.94 5.59 7.30
CA HIS A 231 5.24 4.23 6.91
C HIS A 231 5.50 3.35 8.12
N ILE A 232 5.27 2.06 7.94
CA ILE A 232 5.26 1.08 9.02
C ILE A 232 6.16 -0.06 8.61
N LEU A 233 7.25 -0.22 9.34
CA LEU A 233 8.17 -1.32 9.22
C LEU A 233 7.53 -2.59 9.77
N GLN A 234 8.01 -3.73 9.29
CA GLN A 234 7.72 -5.01 9.91
C GLN A 234 8.61 -5.27 11.12
N LEU A 235 8.13 -6.18 11.97
CA LEU A 235 8.91 -6.73 13.07
C LEU A 235 10.17 -7.39 12.52
N GLY A 236 11.33 -6.99 13.05
CA GLY A 236 12.62 -7.55 12.61
C GLY A 236 13.16 -6.96 11.31
N ALA A 237 12.64 -5.82 10.85
CA ALA A 237 13.19 -5.13 9.69
C ALA A 237 14.71 -4.91 9.83
N SER A 238 15.45 -5.22 8.78
CA SER A 238 16.90 -5.03 8.69
C SER A 238 17.28 -3.54 8.72
N VAL A 239 18.54 -3.25 9.04
CA VAL A 239 19.08 -1.88 8.97
C VAL A 239 18.89 -1.30 7.57
N ARG A 240 19.07 -2.11 6.53
CA ARG A 240 18.90 -1.68 5.14
C ARG A 240 17.45 -1.30 4.83
N GLU A 241 16.48 -2.09 5.28
CA GLU A 241 15.05 -1.75 5.13
C GLU A 241 14.70 -0.45 5.85
N ILE A 242 15.23 -0.23 7.06
CA ILE A 242 15.02 1.02 7.81
C ILE A 242 15.56 2.21 7.01
N VAL A 243 16.78 2.11 6.46
CA VAL A 243 17.39 3.16 5.65
C VAL A 243 16.59 3.43 4.37
N ASN A 244 16.20 2.38 3.64
CA ASN A 244 15.42 2.51 2.41
C ASN A 244 14.05 3.15 2.67
N MET A 245 13.33 2.70 3.70
CA MET A 245 12.05 3.28 4.07
C MET A 245 12.17 4.72 4.57
N THR A 246 13.30 5.06 5.20
CA THR A 246 13.60 6.45 5.58
C THR A 246 13.80 7.33 4.35
N ALA A 247 14.56 6.87 3.35
CA ALA A 247 14.70 7.60 2.09
C ALA A 247 13.34 7.83 1.40
N ILE A 248 12.49 6.79 1.35
CA ILE A 248 11.14 6.89 0.77
C ILE A 248 10.30 7.92 1.54
N ALA A 249 10.30 7.86 2.88
CA ALA A 249 9.54 8.80 3.70
C ALA A 249 9.96 10.26 3.49
N VAL A 250 11.26 10.52 3.31
CA VAL A 250 11.79 11.87 3.03
C VAL A 250 11.30 12.37 1.69
N VAL A 251 11.35 11.54 0.63
CA VAL A 251 10.87 11.96 -0.70
C VAL A 251 9.37 12.17 -0.71
N ASP A 252 8.60 11.33 -0.01
CA ASP A 252 7.15 11.49 0.13
C ASP A 252 6.80 12.81 0.83
N ALA A 253 7.50 13.15 1.91
CA ALA A 253 7.36 14.44 2.59
C ALA A 253 7.68 15.63 1.68
N GLN A 254 8.76 15.57 0.91
CA GLN A 254 9.14 16.64 -0.03
C GLN A 254 8.11 16.83 -1.15
N ARG A 255 7.42 15.77 -1.57
CA ARG A 255 6.34 15.82 -2.57
C ARG A 255 4.97 16.14 -1.96
N GLY A 256 4.94 16.61 -0.71
CA GLY A 256 3.74 17.09 -0.03
C GLY A 256 2.85 15.99 0.56
N GLY A 257 3.35 14.75 0.69
CA GLY A 257 2.67 13.63 1.35
C GLY A 257 1.37 13.17 0.69
N LYS A 258 1.14 13.58 -0.57
CA LYS A 258 -0.02 13.20 -1.38
C LYS A 258 0.34 12.25 -2.52
N ALA A 259 1.63 11.98 -2.68
CA ALA A 259 2.15 11.27 -3.84
C ALA A 259 2.10 9.75 -3.66
N LEU A 260 2.26 9.26 -2.42
CA LEU A 260 2.05 7.87 -2.03
C LEU A 260 0.66 7.63 -1.43
#